data_AF-A0A095B3P0-F1
#
_entry.id   AF-A0A095B3P0-F1
#
_cell.length_a   1.000
_cell.length_b   1.000
_cell.length_c   1.000
_cell.angle_alpha   90.00
_cell.angle_beta   90.00
_cell.angle_gamma   90.00
#
_symmetry.space_group_name_H-M   'P 1'
#
loop_
_entity.id
_entity.type
_entity.pdbx_description
1 polymer ?
#
loop_
_entity_poly.entity_id
_entity_poly.type
_entity_poly.pdbx_seq_one_letter_code
_entity_poly.pdbx_strand_id
1 'polypeptide(L)'
;MGMTMPDRDMLPRTFQANVDRFYQRVILKTLGDLPTHETLVVGEASDMDEFLDRCAAQIDNYTANEAAKAFVLTLDGLFERQLARWARAHGVKFSGATDLSRAAREIAAIDVGAIGVASDLHEMHLAANVARHGDGGACTKLLAKAPQLWTRISFDYDDIAPAPVPTSEELRIGQDELRRYARAVVQFWGHADPLPGAVLVAPY
;
A
#
# COMPACT_ATOMS: atom_id res chain seq x y z
N MET A 1 -34.83 -24.58 2.41
CA MET A 1 -34.16 -24.39 3.72
C MET A 1 -33.06 -23.38 3.53
N GLY A 2 -33.25 -22.13 3.98
CA GLY A 2 -32.18 -21.14 3.95
C GLY A 2 -31.17 -21.47 5.05
N MET A 3 -29.98 -21.90 4.66
CA MET A 3 -28.88 -22.10 5.60
C MET A 3 -28.47 -20.71 6.12
N THR A 4 -28.88 -20.36 7.33
CA THR A 4 -28.37 -19.16 8.02
C THR A 4 -26.89 -19.41 8.32
N MET A 5 -26.03 -18.92 7.43
CA MET A 5 -24.58 -18.94 7.62
C MET A 5 -24.20 -18.03 8.79
N PRO A 6 -23.23 -18.40 9.64
CA PRO A 6 -22.81 -17.54 10.73
C PRO A 6 -22.11 -16.30 10.17
N ASP A 7 -22.43 -15.12 10.71
CA ASP A 7 -21.94 -13.81 10.24
C ASP A 7 -20.42 -13.72 10.05
N ARG A 8 -19.66 -14.54 10.79
CA ARG A 8 -18.20 -14.63 10.68
C ARG A 8 -17.70 -15.14 9.32
N ASP A 9 -18.45 -16.02 8.66
CA ASP A 9 -18.07 -16.62 7.37
C ASP A 9 -18.27 -15.63 6.21
N MET A 10 -19.05 -14.56 6.42
CA MET A 10 -19.27 -13.46 5.46
C MET A 10 -18.20 -12.36 5.56
N LEU A 11 -17.35 -12.38 6.60
CA LEU A 11 -16.34 -11.35 6.82
C LEU A 11 -15.32 -11.25 5.67
N PRO A 12 -14.72 -12.35 5.19
CA PRO A 12 -13.77 -12.29 4.08
C PRO A 12 -14.38 -11.65 2.82
N ARG A 13 -15.61 -12.03 2.43
CA ARG A 13 -16.33 -11.41 1.30
C ARG A 13 -16.50 -9.90 1.49
N THR A 14 -16.90 -9.50 2.69
CA THR A 14 -17.11 -8.09 3.03
C THR A 14 -15.80 -7.32 2.96
N PHE A 15 -14.71 -7.88 3.49
CA PHE A 15 -13.39 -7.27 3.48
C PHE A 15 -12.81 -7.15 2.08
N GLN A 16 -12.97 -8.18 1.26
CA GLN A 16 -12.62 -8.15 -0.16
C GLN A 16 -13.33 -6.99 -0.88
N ALA A 17 -14.66 -6.88 -0.73
CA ALA A 17 -15.43 -5.80 -1.35
C ALA A 17 -15.05 -4.40 -0.82
N ASN A 18 -14.67 -4.29 0.45
CA ASN A 18 -14.23 -3.01 1.03
C ASN A 18 -12.88 -2.57 0.45
N VAL A 19 -11.94 -3.49 0.31
CA VAL A 19 -10.60 -3.20 -0.24
C VAL A 19 -10.70 -2.85 -1.71
N ASP A 20 -11.47 -3.61 -2.50
CA ASP A 20 -11.71 -3.33 -3.91
C ASP A 20 -12.32 -1.92 -4.11
N ARG A 21 -13.37 -1.58 -3.36
CA ARG A 21 -13.99 -0.25 -3.45
C ARG A 21 -13.06 0.86 -3.02
N PHE A 22 -12.27 0.66 -1.96
CA PHE A 22 -11.31 1.65 -1.51
C PHE A 22 -10.24 1.89 -2.58
N TYR A 23 -9.69 0.83 -3.17
CA TYR A 23 -8.73 0.94 -4.26
C TYR A 23 -9.33 1.63 -5.49
N GLN A 24 -10.44 1.12 -6.04
CA GLN A 24 -10.99 1.63 -7.29
C GLN A 24 -11.57 3.05 -7.17
N ARG A 25 -12.27 3.35 -6.07
CA ARG A 25 -13.04 4.60 -5.94
C ARG A 25 -12.26 5.72 -5.27
N VAL A 26 -11.20 5.39 -4.53
CA VAL A 26 -10.39 6.37 -3.81
C VAL A 26 -8.98 6.37 -4.37
N ILE A 27 -8.20 5.30 -4.16
CA ILE A 27 -6.77 5.29 -4.52
C ILE A 27 -6.55 5.54 -6.01
N LEU A 28 -7.16 4.72 -6.86
CA LEU A 28 -6.97 4.78 -8.31
C LEU A 28 -7.44 6.12 -8.89
N LYS A 29 -8.59 6.61 -8.40
CA LYS A 29 -9.14 7.89 -8.85
C LYS A 29 -8.26 9.05 -8.42
N THR A 30 -7.91 9.13 -7.14
CA THR A 30 -7.10 10.23 -6.63
C THR A 30 -5.73 10.26 -7.29
N LEU A 31 -5.06 9.12 -7.46
CA LEU A 31 -3.76 9.09 -8.14
C LEU A 31 -3.85 9.47 -9.63
N GLY A 32 -4.94 9.11 -10.30
CA GLY A 32 -5.16 9.51 -11.70
C GLY A 32 -5.48 11.00 -11.87
N ASP A 33 -5.98 11.66 -10.83
CA ASP A 33 -6.34 13.08 -10.83
C ASP A 33 -5.19 13.99 -10.36
N LEU A 34 -4.14 13.44 -9.73
CA LEU A 34 -2.99 14.22 -9.26
C LEU A 34 -1.96 14.44 -10.39
N PRO A 35 -1.50 15.68 -10.62
CA PRO A 35 -0.49 15.96 -11.61
C PRO A 35 0.83 15.26 -11.26
N THR A 36 1.46 14.65 -12.26
CA THR A 36 2.82 14.10 -12.14
C THR A 36 3.62 14.42 -13.39
N HIS A 37 4.91 14.67 -13.19
CA HIS A 37 5.85 15.11 -14.22
C HIS A 37 6.97 14.08 -14.33
N GLU A 38 7.07 13.39 -15.47
CA GLU A 38 8.08 12.34 -15.68
C GLU A 38 9.51 12.86 -15.71
N THR A 39 9.70 14.09 -16.20
CA THR A 39 11.00 14.75 -16.29
C THR A 39 10.95 16.04 -15.49
N LEU A 40 11.85 16.14 -14.50
CA LEU A 40 12.10 17.37 -13.79
C LEU A 40 13.36 18.02 -14.35
N VAL A 41 13.28 19.32 -14.65
CA VAL A 41 14.43 20.14 -15.02
C VAL A 41 14.83 20.90 -13.77
N VAL A 42 16.09 20.76 -13.36
CA VAL A 42 16.66 21.39 -12.17
C VAL A 42 17.84 22.28 -12.55
N GLY A 43 18.14 23.28 -11.72
CA GLY A 43 19.29 24.18 -11.88
C GLY A 43 18.91 25.63 -12.21
N GLU A 44 19.87 26.41 -12.69
CA GLU A 44 19.64 27.84 -12.97
C GLU A 44 18.54 28.02 -14.01
N ALA A 45 17.49 28.77 -13.65
CA ALA A 45 16.41 29.14 -14.55
C ALA A 45 16.79 30.41 -15.32
N SER A 46 16.35 30.50 -16.57
CA SER A 46 16.62 31.66 -17.43
C SER A 46 15.80 32.88 -17.04
N ASP A 47 14.65 32.68 -16.40
CA ASP A 47 13.80 33.72 -15.84
C ASP A 47 12.97 33.22 -14.64
N MET A 48 12.15 34.12 -14.09
CA MET A 48 11.30 33.84 -12.93
C MET A 48 10.15 32.89 -13.26
N ASP A 49 9.56 32.98 -14.45
CA ASP A 49 8.41 32.16 -14.80
C ASP A 49 8.85 30.69 -14.96
N GLU A 50 9.99 30.46 -15.61
CA GLU A 50 10.61 29.14 -15.71
C GLU A 50 10.95 28.57 -14.33
N PHE A 51 11.48 29.39 -13.42
CA PHE A 51 11.76 28.97 -12.05
C PHE A 51 10.48 28.51 -11.33
N LEU A 52 9.40 29.30 -11.43
CA LEU A 52 8.12 28.99 -10.79
C LEU A 52 7.48 27.72 -11.37
N ASP A 53 7.56 27.52 -12.68
CA ASP A 53 7.06 26.30 -13.34
C ASP A 53 7.81 25.05 -12.88
N ARG A 54 9.15 25.13 -12.74
CA ARG A 54 9.96 24.02 -12.20
C ARG A 54 9.61 23.71 -10.74
N CYS A 55 9.44 24.73 -9.91
CA CYS A 55 9.01 24.57 -8.52
C CYS A 55 7.62 23.91 -8.43
N ALA A 56 6.67 24.32 -9.28
CA ALA A 56 5.35 23.73 -9.33
C ALA A 56 5.42 22.23 -9.68
N ALA A 57 6.21 21.86 -10.69
CA ALA A 57 6.39 20.46 -11.06
C ALA A 57 7.00 19.58 -9.94
N GLN A 58 7.96 20.12 -9.19
CA GLN A 58 8.53 19.44 -8.01
C GLN A 58 7.48 19.26 -6.91
N ILE A 59 6.69 20.30 -6.62
CA ILE A 59 5.63 20.26 -5.60
C ILE A 59 4.51 19.28 -6.00
N ASP A 60 4.13 19.23 -7.28
CA ASP A 60 3.16 18.27 -7.80
C ASP A 60 3.61 16.83 -7.56
N ASN A 61 4.85 16.51 -7.94
CA ASN A 61 5.43 15.18 -7.73
C ASN A 61 5.55 14.80 -6.25
N TYR A 62 6.00 15.73 -5.40
CA TYR A 62 6.03 15.54 -3.95
C TYR A 62 4.63 15.23 -3.41
N THR A 63 3.63 16.01 -3.82
CA THR A 63 2.23 15.84 -3.39
C THR A 63 1.68 14.49 -3.81
N ALA A 64 1.93 14.07 -5.05
CA ALA A 64 1.52 12.76 -5.55
C ALA A 64 2.17 11.61 -4.76
N ASN A 65 3.45 11.73 -4.43
CA ASN A 65 4.16 10.73 -3.65
C ASN A 65 3.65 10.65 -2.20
N GLU A 66 3.40 11.79 -1.55
CA GLU A 66 2.82 11.83 -0.20
C GLU A 66 1.40 11.25 -0.16
N ALA A 67 0.59 11.51 -1.20
CA ALA A 67 -0.71 10.85 -1.35
C ALA A 67 -0.55 9.32 -1.46
N ALA A 68 0.41 8.84 -2.26
CA ALA A 68 0.66 7.40 -2.40
C ALA A 68 1.12 6.76 -1.08
N LYS A 69 2.03 7.40 -0.33
CA LYS A 69 2.45 6.98 1.02
C LYS A 69 1.27 6.90 1.99
N ALA A 70 0.40 7.92 1.99
CA ALA A 70 -0.82 7.92 2.80
C ALA A 70 -1.79 6.78 2.44
N PHE A 71 -1.90 6.44 1.14
CA PHE A 71 -2.73 5.32 0.70
C PHE A 71 -2.17 3.96 1.12
N VAL A 72 -0.85 3.74 1.02
CA VAL A 72 -0.22 2.49 1.51
C VAL A 72 -0.43 2.36 3.01
N LEU A 73 -0.20 3.44 3.76
CA LEU A 73 -0.43 3.48 5.20
C LEU A 73 -1.87 3.13 5.57
N THR A 74 -2.84 3.67 4.81
CA THR A 74 -4.27 3.43 5.04
C THR A 74 -4.67 2.01 4.68
N LEU A 75 -4.15 1.47 3.57
CA LEU A 75 -4.43 0.11 3.10
C LEU A 75 -3.88 -0.95 4.06
N ASP A 76 -2.64 -0.79 4.53
CA ASP A 76 -2.02 -1.64 5.54
C ASP A 76 -2.85 -1.63 6.85
N GLY A 77 -3.16 -0.44 7.37
CA GLY A 77 -3.98 -0.33 8.57
C GLY A 77 -5.40 -0.87 8.40
N LEU A 78 -6.00 -0.73 7.22
CA LEU A 78 -7.30 -1.34 6.90
C LEU A 78 -7.21 -2.86 6.98
N PHE A 79 -6.19 -3.45 6.36
CA PHE A 79 -5.98 -4.88 6.36
C PHE A 79 -5.73 -5.43 7.77
N GLU A 80 -4.89 -4.78 8.58
CA GLU A 80 -4.65 -5.18 9.97
C GLU A 80 -5.93 -5.15 10.83
N ARG A 81 -6.76 -4.11 10.69
CA ARG A 81 -8.05 -4.04 11.40
C ARG A 81 -9.01 -5.15 10.98
N GLN A 82 -9.02 -5.50 9.69
CA GLN A 82 -9.81 -6.61 9.17
C GLN A 82 -9.32 -7.95 9.71
N LEU A 83 -8.00 -8.19 9.73
CA LEU A 83 -7.40 -9.38 10.35
C LEU A 83 -7.73 -9.49 11.83
N ALA A 84 -7.59 -8.42 12.60
CA ALA A 84 -7.92 -8.41 14.02
C ALA A 84 -9.40 -8.74 14.25
N ARG A 85 -10.30 -8.18 13.43
CA ARG A 85 -11.73 -8.48 13.49
C ARG A 85 -12.04 -9.93 13.12
N TRP A 86 -11.39 -10.45 12.08
CA TRP A 86 -11.53 -11.84 11.64
C TRP A 86 -11.05 -12.81 12.71
N ALA A 87 -9.83 -12.62 13.23
CA ALA A 87 -9.27 -13.45 14.28
C ALA A 87 -10.15 -13.46 15.54
N ARG A 88 -10.64 -12.28 15.97
CA ARG A 88 -11.57 -12.17 17.10
C ARG A 88 -12.87 -12.95 16.86
N ALA A 89 -13.44 -12.90 15.66
CA ALA A 89 -14.67 -13.63 15.32
C ALA A 89 -14.49 -15.15 15.35
N HIS A 90 -13.26 -15.64 15.20
CA HIS A 90 -12.90 -17.06 15.28
C HIS A 90 -12.24 -17.46 16.62
N GLY A 91 -12.15 -16.54 17.60
CA GLY A 91 -11.52 -16.82 18.90
C GLY A 91 -10.01 -17.00 18.85
N VAL A 92 -9.36 -16.56 17.77
CA VAL A 92 -7.91 -16.63 17.59
C VAL A 92 -7.25 -15.36 18.11
N LYS A 93 -6.18 -15.52 18.91
CA LYS A 93 -5.37 -14.38 19.38
C LYS A 93 -4.62 -13.77 18.20
N PHE A 94 -4.62 -12.46 18.06
CA PHE A 94 -3.90 -11.73 17.01
C PHE A 94 -3.33 -10.42 17.58
N SER A 95 -2.02 -10.19 17.43
CA SER A 95 -1.33 -8.99 17.93
C SER A 95 -0.74 -8.08 16.85
N GLY A 96 -0.97 -8.38 15.56
CA GLY A 96 -0.50 -7.54 14.44
C GLY A 96 -0.01 -8.35 13.25
N ALA A 97 0.57 -7.69 12.24
CA ALA A 97 1.00 -8.31 10.98
C ALA A 97 1.90 -9.55 11.15
N THR A 98 2.73 -9.64 12.20
CA THR A 98 3.60 -10.80 12.46
C THR A 98 2.83 -12.09 12.74
N ASP A 99 1.56 -11.99 13.16
CA ASP A 99 0.70 -13.15 13.41
C ASP A 99 -0.07 -13.63 12.17
N LEU A 100 0.01 -12.91 11.04
CA LEU A 100 -0.79 -13.16 9.84
C LEU A 100 -0.78 -14.64 9.42
N SER A 101 0.42 -15.21 9.18
CA SER A 101 0.54 -16.59 8.69
C SER A 101 0.00 -17.62 9.68
N ARG A 102 0.15 -17.36 10.98
CA ARG A 102 -0.38 -18.23 12.03
C ARG A 102 -1.90 -18.17 12.07
N ALA A 103 -2.47 -16.97 12.14
CA ALA A 103 -3.93 -16.77 12.17
C ALA A 103 -4.61 -17.32 10.90
N ALA A 104 -4.03 -17.08 9.73
CA ALA A 104 -4.56 -17.60 8.45
C ALA A 104 -4.58 -19.14 8.41
N ARG A 105 -3.53 -19.79 8.94
CA ARG A 105 -3.46 -21.25 9.06
C ARG A 105 -4.46 -21.80 10.07
N GLU A 106 -4.57 -21.18 11.24
CA GLU A 106 -5.49 -21.62 12.31
C GLU A 106 -6.96 -21.48 11.91
N ILE A 107 -7.33 -20.40 11.21
CA ILE A 107 -8.73 -20.10 10.92
C ILE A 107 -9.21 -20.77 9.62
N ALA A 108 -8.39 -20.76 8.57
CA ALA A 108 -8.80 -21.14 7.22
C ALA A 108 -7.86 -22.15 6.54
N ALA A 109 -6.89 -22.72 7.27
CA ALA A 109 -5.86 -23.61 6.72
C ALA A 109 -5.09 -23.00 5.53
N ILE A 110 -4.96 -21.67 5.51
CA ILE A 110 -4.25 -20.95 4.44
C ILE A 110 -2.76 -20.92 4.74
N ASP A 111 -1.97 -21.30 3.74
CA ASP A 111 -0.56 -20.98 3.67
C ASP A 111 -0.36 -19.72 2.82
N VAL A 112 -0.06 -18.60 3.49
CA VAL A 112 0.07 -17.26 2.87
C VAL A 112 1.19 -17.23 1.82
N GLY A 113 2.24 -18.04 2.02
CA GLY A 113 3.31 -18.18 1.04
C GLY A 113 2.86 -18.96 -0.20
N ALA A 114 2.15 -20.07 0.00
CA ALA A 114 1.67 -20.91 -1.09
C ALA A 114 0.64 -20.22 -2.00
N ILE A 115 -0.17 -19.30 -1.46
CA ILE A 115 -1.12 -18.50 -2.26
C ILE A 115 -0.46 -17.29 -2.93
N GLY A 116 0.86 -17.07 -2.76
CA GLY A 116 1.63 -16.09 -3.50
C GLY A 116 1.52 -14.62 -3.05
N VAL A 117 0.83 -14.33 -1.93
CA VAL A 117 0.60 -12.94 -1.48
C VAL A 117 1.58 -12.45 -0.40
N ALA A 118 2.35 -13.36 0.19
CA ALA A 118 3.21 -13.05 1.35
C ALA A 118 4.24 -11.93 1.07
N SER A 119 4.85 -11.92 -0.12
CA SER A 119 5.88 -10.94 -0.46
C SER A 119 5.30 -9.52 -0.54
N ASP A 120 4.19 -9.35 -1.25
CA ASP A 120 3.54 -8.05 -1.45
C ASP A 120 2.93 -7.51 -0.15
N LEU A 121 2.29 -8.38 0.67
CA LEU A 121 1.77 -7.97 1.98
C LEU A 121 2.89 -7.50 2.93
N HIS A 122 4.04 -8.19 2.90
CA HIS A 122 5.18 -7.79 3.71
C HIS A 122 5.83 -6.48 3.22
N GLU A 123 5.96 -6.30 1.90
CA GLU A 123 6.44 -5.05 1.30
C GLU A 123 5.52 -3.87 1.65
N MET A 124 4.20 -4.05 1.52
CA MET A 124 3.19 -3.07 1.91
C MET A 124 3.34 -2.65 3.38
N HIS A 125 3.47 -3.62 4.29
CA HIS A 125 3.60 -3.34 5.72
C HIS A 125 4.89 -2.57 6.05
N LEU A 126 6.01 -2.93 5.41
CA LEU A 126 7.25 -2.18 5.57
C LEU A 126 7.12 -0.75 5.02
N ALA A 127 6.53 -0.58 3.83
CA ALA A 127 6.29 0.73 3.22
C ALA A 127 5.38 1.62 4.07
N ALA A 128 4.32 1.06 4.65
CA ALA A 128 3.45 1.78 5.60
C ALA A 128 4.23 2.24 6.84
N ASN A 129 5.11 1.39 7.39
CA ASN A 129 5.92 1.76 8.55
C ASN A 129 6.98 2.82 8.21
N VAL A 130 7.58 2.79 7.03
CA VAL A 130 8.48 3.85 6.56
C VAL A 130 7.73 5.18 6.42
N ALA A 131 6.57 5.16 5.76
CA ALA A 131 5.73 6.36 5.62
C ALA A 131 5.30 6.95 6.98
N ARG A 132 5.11 6.10 8.01
CA ARG A 132 4.70 6.54 9.35
C ARG A 132 5.84 7.05 10.22
N HIS A 133 7.01 6.41 10.13
CA HIS A 133 8.09 6.60 11.12
C HIS A 133 9.38 7.17 10.53
N GLY A 134 9.50 7.23 9.21
CA GLY A 134 10.72 7.64 8.53
C GLY A 134 11.83 6.59 8.63
N ASP A 135 13.06 7.08 8.83
CA ASP A 135 14.26 6.26 8.89
C ASP A 135 14.24 5.27 10.07
N GLY A 136 14.74 4.06 9.84
CA GLY A 136 14.82 3.04 10.87
C GLY A 136 14.79 1.62 10.32
N GLY A 137 14.52 0.66 11.19
CA GLY A 137 14.57 -0.76 10.82
C GLY A 137 13.61 -1.17 9.70
N ALA A 138 12.45 -0.53 9.58
CA ALA A 138 11.53 -0.75 8.46
C ALA A 138 12.12 -0.23 7.14
N CYS A 139 12.74 0.96 7.16
CA CYS A 139 13.39 1.57 6.00
C CYS A 139 14.54 0.70 5.49
N THR A 140 15.44 0.26 6.39
CA THR A 140 16.55 -0.63 6.02
C THR A 140 16.05 -1.94 5.41
N LYS A 141 15.01 -2.55 5.99
CA LYS A 141 14.44 -3.81 5.47
C LYS A 141 13.76 -3.61 4.12
N LEU A 142 13.02 -2.51 3.95
CA LEU A 142 12.34 -2.23 2.69
C LEU A 142 13.35 -1.94 1.59
N LEU A 143 14.39 -1.14 1.86
CA LEU A 143 15.45 -0.84 0.89
C LEU A 143 16.16 -2.11 0.43
N ALA A 144 16.45 -3.05 1.34
CA ALA A 144 17.06 -4.33 0.99
C ALA A 144 16.10 -5.24 0.17
N LYS A 145 14.80 -5.16 0.42
CA LYS A 145 13.78 -6.01 -0.22
C LYS A 145 13.33 -5.47 -1.58
N ALA A 146 13.19 -4.16 -1.69
CA ALA A 146 12.59 -3.45 -2.82
C ALA A 146 13.38 -2.17 -3.15
N PRO A 147 14.68 -2.29 -3.50
CA PRO A 147 15.54 -1.13 -3.77
C PRO A 147 15.04 -0.25 -4.93
N GLN A 148 14.24 -0.81 -5.84
CA GLN A 148 13.62 -0.08 -6.94
C GLN A 148 12.69 1.06 -6.49
N LEU A 149 12.23 1.06 -5.24
CA LEU A 149 11.42 2.16 -4.69
C LEU A 149 12.25 3.42 -4.41
N TRP A 150 13.58 3.35 -4.50
CA TRP A 150 14.52 4.46 -4.35
C TRP A 150 15.22 4.85 -5.65
N THR A 151 15.02 4.09 -6.74
CA THR A 151 15.67 4.40 -8.03
C THR A 151 14.93 5.46 -8.83
N ARG A 152 13.70 5.81 -8.44
CA ARG A 152 12.94 6.92 -9.03
C ARG A 152 13.50 8.21 -8.45
N ILE A 153 14.13 9.03 -9.30
CA ILE A 153 14.91 10.18 -8.87
C ILE A 153 14.02 11.15 -8.07
N SER A 154 14.49 11.52 -6.88
CA SER A 154 13.92 12.57 -6.03
C SER A 154 14.63 13.87 -6.36
N PHE A 155 13.94 14.79 -7.01
CA PHE A 155 14.37 16.19 -7.10
C PHE A 155 13.40 17.09 -6.33
N ASP A 156 12.73 16.52 -5.32
CA ASP A 156 11.76 17.24 -4.51
C ASP A 156 12.51 18.37 -3.78
N TYR A 157 12.10 19.61 -4.03
CA TYR A 157 12.68 20.83 -3.45
C TYR A 157 14.10 21.19 -3.88
N ASP A 158 14.67 20.59 -4.93
CA ASP A 158 16.04 20.90 -5.36
C ASP A 158 16.22 22.39 -5.71
N ASP A 159 15.22 22.99 -6.38
CA ASP A 159 15.25 24.42 -6.73
C ASP A 159 14.75 25.33 -5.59
N ILE A 160 14.14 24.75 -4.53
CA ILE A 160 13.51 25.50 -3.42
C ILE A 160 14.40 25.52 -2.16
N ALA A 161 14.93 24.37 -1.76
CA ALA A 161 15.67 24.13 -0.52
C ALA A 161 16.64 22.94 -0.66
N PRO A 162 17.77 23.11 -1.38
CA PRO A 162 18.73 22.04 -1.59
C PRO A 162 19.38 21.61 -0.27
N ALA A 163 19.13 20.37 0.16
CA ALA A 163 19.70 19.79 1.37
C ALA A 163 19.76 18.25 1.24
N PRO A 164 20.63 17.56 2.01
CA PRO A 164 20.58 16.12 2.11
C PRO A 164 19.20 15.65 2.61
N VAL A 165 18.56 14.81 1.81
CA VAL A 165 17.22 14.27 2.09
C VAL A 165 17.35 12.98 2.91
N PRO A 166 16.57 12.77 3.98
CA PRO A 166 16.52 11.49 4.68
C PRO A 166 16.17 10.33 3.74
N THR A 167 16.75 9.14 3.96
CA THR A 167 16.53 7.99 3.07
C THR A 167 15.04 7.63 2.93
N SER A 168 14.26 7.74 3.99
CA SER A 168 12.82 7.50 3.96
C SER A 168 12.03 8.52 3.16
N GLU A 169 12.51 9.75 3.03
CA GLU A 169 11.85 10.79 2.23
C GLU A 169 12.02 10.53 0.73
N GLU A 170 13.13 9.88 0.34
CA GLU A 170 13.40 9.41 -1.03
C GLU A 170 12.54 8.21 -1.44
N LEU A 171 11.78 7.59 -0.53
CA LEU A 171 10.86 6.52 -0.87
C LEU A 171 9.84 6.99 -1.91
N ARG A 172 9.75 6.28 -3.05
CA ARG A 172 8.79 6.54 -4.13
C ARG A 172 7.83 5.38 -4.29
N ILE A 173 6.56 5.64 -3.99
CA ILE A 173 5.47 4.66 -4.16
C ILE A 173 4.63 5.10 -5.36
N GLY A 174 4.52 4.23 -6.36
CA GLY A 174 3.71 4.50 -7.54
C GLY A 174 2.36 3.78 -7.50
N GLN A 175 1.58 4.04 -8.55
CA GLN A 175 0.31 3.37 -8.77
C GLN A 175 0.47 1.84 -8.90
N ASP A 176 1.55 1.37 -9.51
CA ASP A 176 1.83 -0.06 -9.67
C ASP A 176 2.08 -0.78 -8.34
N GLU A 177 2.80 -0.16 -7.41
CA GLU A 177 3.00 -0.67 -6.06
C GLU A 177 1.66 -0.79 -5.33
N LEU A 178 0.88 0.30 -5.31
CA LEU A 178 -0.43 0.34 -4.66
C LEU A 178 -1.42 -0.67 -5.25
N ARG A 179 -1.37 -0.83 -6.57
CA ARG A 179 -2.11 -1.87 -7.28
C ARG A 179 -1.74 -3.26 -6.79
N ARG A 180 -0.44 -3.61 -6.77
CA ARG A 180 0.04 -4.92 -6.30
C ARG A 180 -0.41 -5.20 -4.88
N TYR A 181 -0.26 -4.22 -3.98
CA TYR A 181 -0.67 -4.35 -2.58
C TYR A 181 -2.18 -4.58 -2.44
N ALA A 182 -2.99 -3.79 -3.15
CA ALA A 182 -4.45 -3.96 -3.13
C ALA A 182 -4.87 -5.34 -3.67
N ARG A 183 -4.22 -5.82 -4.75
CA ARG A 183 -4.45 -7.18 -5.29
C ARG A 183 -4.10 -8.25 -4.26
N ALA A 184 -2.95 -8.14 -3.60
CA ALA A 184 -2.51 -9.09 -2.59
C ALA A 184 -3.51 -9.20 -1.42
N VAL A 185 -4.04 -8.06 -0.95
CA VAL A 185 -5.07 -8.02 0.09
C VAL A 185 -6.39 -8.64 -0.40
N VAL A 186 -6.86 -8.29 -1.61
CA VAL A 186 -8.07 -8.87 -2.20
C VAL A 186 -7.95 -10.38 -2.36
N GLN A 187 -6.81 -10.87 -2.87
CA GLN A 187 -6.53 -12.28 -3.07
C GLN A 187 -6.44 -13.03 -1.75
N PHE A 188 -5.78 -12.46 -0.73
CA PHE A 188 -5.77 -13.05 0.63
C PHE A 188 -7.20 -13.28 1.12
N TRP A 189 -8.06 -12.25 1.06
CA TRP A 189 -9.45 -12.40 1.49
C TRP A 189 -10.24 -13.35 0.61
N GLY A 190 -9.94 -13.43 -0.68
CA GLY A 190 -10.56 -14.40 -1.60
C GLY A 190 -10.25 -15.85 -1.22
N HIS A 191 -9.02 -16.14 -0.82
CA HIS A 191 -8.66 -17.47 -0.30
C HIS A 191 -9.26 -17.77 1.06
N ALA A 192 -9.49 -16.74 1.89
CA ALA A 192 -10.16 -16.86 3.19
C ALA A 192 -11.68 -16.99 3.09
N ASP A 193 -12.24 -16.75 1.91
CA ASP A 193 -13.67 -16.70 1.69
C ASP A 193 -14.22 -18.08 1.31
N PRO A 194 -15.05 -18.71 2.16
CA PRO A 194 -15.58 -20.04 1.90
C PRO A 194 -16.71 -20.06 0.86
N LEU A 195 -17.16 -18.89 0.38
CA LEU A 195 -18.34 -18.78 -0.47
C LEU A 195 -18.00 -18.90 -1.97
N PRO A 196 -18.88 -19.51 -2.78
CA PRO A 196 -18.72 -19.54 -4.23
C PRO A 196 -18.47 -18.15 -4.84
N GLY A 197 -17.66 -18.11 -5.90
CA GLY A 197 -17.34 -16.87 -6.61
C GLY A 197 -16.42 -15.91 -5.85
N ALA A 198 -15.62 -16.41 -4.89
CA ALA A 198 -14.56 -15.61 -4.27
C ALA A 198 -13.59 -15.10 -5.32
N VAL A 199 -13.23 -13.82 -5.24
CA VAL A 199 -12.27 -13.23 -6.18
C VAL A 199 -10.87 -13.63 -5.75
N LEU A 200 -10.23 -14.55 -6.48
CA LEU A 200 -8.85 -14.98 -6.22
C LEU A 200 -7.82 -14.09 -6.92
N VAL A 201 -8.24 -13.36 -7.95
CA VAL A 201 -7.39 -12.43 -8.69
C VAL A 201 -8.21 -11.18 -9.02
N ALA A 202 -7.82 -10.03 -8.49
CA ALA A 202 -8.47 -8.77 -8.82
C ALA A 202 -8.14 -8.35 -10.27
N PRO A 203 -9.07 -7.71 -11.00
CA PRO A 203 -8.95 -7.48 -12.45
C PRO A 203 -8.11 -6.25 -12.86
N TYR A 204 -7.52 -5.53 -11.91
CA TYR A 204 -6.77 -4.29 -12.15
C TYR A 204 -5.26 -4.50 -12.07
#